data_AF-A0A961W3B4-F1
#
_entry.id   AF-A0A961W3B4-F1
#
_cell.length_a   1.000
_cell.length_b   1.000
_cell.length_c   1.000
_cell.angle_alpha   90.00
_cell.angle_beta   90.00
_cell.angle_gamma   90.00
#
_symmetry.space_group_name_H-M   'P 1'
#
loop_
_entity.id
_entity.type
_entity.pdbx_description
1 polymer ?
#
loop_
_entity_poly.entity_id
_entity_poly.type
_entity_poly.pdbx_seq_one_letter_code
_entity_poly.pdbx_strand_id
1 'polypeptide(L)' 'MSQPTAAGTAPANDFFTRTIASSDPELYAAMTSELGRQQHEIELIASENIVSRAVLEAQ' A
#
# COMPACT_ATOMS: atom_id res chain seq x y z
N MET A 1 37.94 -20.10 0.23
CA MET A 1 36.50 -20.21 -0.07
C MET A 1 35.75 -19.66 1.14
N SER A 2 35.44 -18.37 1.11
CA SER A 2 34.75 -17.68 2.20
C SER A 2 33.26 -17.73 1.93
N GLN A 3 32.51 -18.34 2.84
CA GLN A 3 31.06 -18.42 2.77
C GLN A 3 30.43 -17.02 2.86
N PRO A 4 29.26 -16.79 2.24
CA PRO A 4 28.55 -15.53 2.36
C PRO A 4 27.89 -15.43 3.74
N THR A 5 28.17 -14.34 4.45
CA THR A 5 27.50 -13.99 5.71
C THR A 5 26.01 -13.77 5.42
N ALA A 6 25.16 -14.58 6.04
CA ALA A 6 23.71 -14.46 5.94
C ALA A 6 23.27 -13.05 6.34
N ALA A 7 22.62 -12.36 5.39
CA ALA A 7 22.02 -11.05 5.61
C ALA A 7 21.01 -11.13 6.77
N GLY A 8 21.11 -10.16 7.68
CA GLY A 8 20.38 -10.12 8.94
C GLY A 8 18.87 -10.24 8.80
N THR A 9 18.31 -11.18 9.55
CA THR A 9 16.88 -11.27 9.84
C THR A 9 16.46 -10.08 10.68
N ALA A 10 16.10 -8.96 10.04
CA ALA A 10 15.17 -8.03 10.68
C ALA A 10 13.92 -8.84 11.06
N PRO A 11 13.36 -8.66 12.28
CA PRO A 11 12.36 -9.58 12.79
C PRO A 11 11.14 -9.51 11.88
N ALA A 12 10.63 -10.67 11.44
CA ALA A 12 9.44 -10.78 10.61
C ALA A 12 8.26 -9.92 11.09
N ASN A 13 8.22 -9.60 12.39
CA ASN A 13 7.26 -8.68 13.00
C ASN A 13 7.18 -7.31 12.33
N ASP A 14 8.30 -6.67 11.97
CA ASP A 14 8.25 -5.31 11.43
C ASP A 14 7.65 -5.29 10.02
N PHE A 15 7.83 -6.37 9.27
CA PHE A 15 7.26 -6.51 7.93
C PHE A 15 5.73 -6.55 7.95
N PHE A 16 5.15 -7.26 8.92
CA PHE A 16 3.68 -7.44 9.01
C PHE A 16 2.96 -6.35 9.81
N THR A 17 3.66 -5.53 10.60
CA THR A 17 3.03 -4.56 11.52
C THR A 17 3.21 -3.10 11.10
N ARG A 18 4.19 -2.78 10.27
CA ARG A 18 4.42 -1.42 9.80
C ARG A 18 3.36 -1.00 8.78
N THR A 19 3.00 0.28 8.84
CA THR A 19 2.11 0.88 7.85
C THR A 19 2.83 1.08 6.51
N ILE A 20 2.09 1.04 5.40
CA ILE A 20 2.62 1.31 4.05
C ILE A 20 3.31 2.68 4.01
N ALA A 21 2.73 3.71 4.64
CA ALA A 21 3.35 5.04 4.72
C ALA A 21 4.76 5.03 5.32
N SER A 22 5.03 4.13 6.27
CA SER A 22 6.37 3.99 6.87
C SER A 22 7.27 3.04 6.09
N SER A 23 6.73 1.94 5.56
CA SER A 23 7.49 0.89 4.88
C SER A 23 7.89 1.26 3.46
N ASP A 24 6.97 1.91 2.73
CA ASP A 24 7.12 2.35 1.36
C ASP A 24 6.43 3.72 1.14
N PRO A 25 7.13 4.83 1.46
CA PRO A 25 6.59 6.17 1.31
C PRO A 25 6.28 6.55 -0.14
N GLU A 26 7.00 5.99 -1.11
CA GLU A 26 6.80 6.29 -2.54
C GLU A 26 5.48 5.68 -3.02
N LEU A 27 5.22 4.42 -2.69
CA LEU A 27 3.94 3.78 -2.98
C LEU A 27 2.77 4.49 -2.28
N TYR A 28 2.94 4.87 -1.01
CA TYR A 28 1.93 5.61 -0.26
C TYR A 28 1.59 6.97 -0.92
N ALA A 29 2.61 7.69 -1.42
CA ALA A 29 2.40 8.93 -2.15
C ALA A 29 1.60 8.71 -3.44
N ALA A 30 1.92 7.66 -4.20
CA ALA A 30 1.17 7.29 -5.41
C ALA A 30 -0.30 6.96 -5.10
N MET A 31 -0.56 6.17 -4.06
CA MET A 31 -1.92 5.85 -3.61
C MET A 31 -2.71 7.11 -3.23
N THR A 32 -2.08 8.04 -2.51
CA THR A 32 -2.73 9.29 -2.07
C THR A 32 -3.02 10.22 -3.25
N SER A 33 -2.11 10.28 -4.23
CA SER A 33 -2.32 11.03 -5.47
C SER A 33 -3.51 10.49 -6.25
N GLU A 34 -3.62 9.17 -6.39
CA GLU A 34 -4.74 8.53 -7.11
C GLU A 34 -6.07 8.69 -6.37
N LEU A 35 -6.07 8.59 -5.04
CA LEU A 35 -7.25 8.93 -4.23
C LEU A 35 -7.69 10.39 -4.47
N GLY A 36 -6.72 11.31 -4.55
CA GLY A 36 -6.99 12.70 -4.90
C GLY A 36 -7.63 12.83 -6.27
N ARG A 37 -7.11 12.13 -7.29
CA ARG A 37 -7.70 12.12 -8.63
C ARG A 37 -9.16 11.65 -8.62
N GLN A 38 -9.44 10.52 -7.98
CA GLN A 38 -10.79 9.95 -7.88
C GLN A 38 -11.79 10.88 -7.15
N GLN A 39 -11.31 11.69 -6.20
CA GLN A 39 -12.17 12.64 -5.46
C GLN A 39 -12.48 13.93 -6.21
N HIS A 40 -11.62 14.34 -7.15
CA HIS A 40 -11.72 15.65 -7.82
C HIS A 40 -12.11 15.55 -9.30
N GLU A 41 -12.12 14.35 -9.88
CA GLU A 41 -12.58 14.09 -11.24
C GLU A 41 -13.97 13.44 -11.27
N ILE A 42 -14.68 13.62 -12.38
CA ILE A 42 -15.94 12.92 -12.62
C ILE A 42 -15.62 11.60 -13.32
N GLU A 43 -15.92 10.49 -12.65
CA GLU A 43 -15.76 9.15 -13.22
C GLU A 43 -16.98 8.78 -14.08
N LEU A 44 -16.76 8.47 -15.36
CA LEU A 44 -17.80 8.18 -16.36
C LEU A 44 -17.69 6.76 -16.94
N ILE A 45 -16.74 5.95 -16.46
CA ILE A 45 -16.55 4.58 -16.90
C ILE A 45 -17.60 3.69 -16.23
N ALA A 46 -18.52 3.13 -17.02
CA ALA A 46 -19.67 2.38 -16.52
C ALA A 46 -19.31 1.10 -15.73
N SER A 47 -18.10 0.56 -15.91
CA SER A 47 -17.62 -0.63 -15.19
C SER A 47 -16.97 -0.31 -13.84
N GLU A 48 -16.69 0.96 -13.54
CA GLU A 48 -15.98 1.38 -12.34
C GLU A 48 -16.94 1.90 -11.26
N ASN A 49 -16.55 1.74 -9.99
CA ASN A 49 -17.34 2.20 -8.85
C ASN A 49 -16.46 2.39 -7.60
N ILE A 50 -16.92 3.19 -6.64
CA ILE A 50 -16.25 3.43 -5.36
C ILE A 50 -16.81 2.49 -4.30
N VAL A 51 -15.93 1.71 -3.70
CA VAL A 51 -16.29 0.73 -2.67
C VAL A 51 -16.41 1.40 -1.30
N SER A 52 -17.37 0.97 -0.48
CA SER A 52 -17.55 1.51 0.87
C SER A 52 -16.42 1.08 1.80
N ARG A 53 -16.13 1.89 2.82
CA ARG A 53 -15.10 1.58 3.82
C ARG A 53 -15.34 0.23 4.52
N ALA A 54 -16.59 -0.12 4.80
CA ALA A 54 -16.95 -1.38 5.45
C ALA A 54 -16.56 -2.62 4.63
N VAL A 55 -16.57 -2.52 3.30
CA VAL A 55 -16.13 -3.62 2.42
C VAL A 55 -14.60 -3.71 2.38
N LEU A 56 -13.89 -2.57 2.43
CA LEU A 56 -12.42 -2.56 2.48
C LEU A 56 -11.89 -3.11 3.81
N GLU A 57 -12.55 -2.80 4.93
CA GLU A 57 -12.16 -3.26 6.28
C GLU A 57 -12.33 -4.77 6.49
N ALA A 58 -13.11 -5.44 5.63
CA ALA A 58 -13.38 -6.87 5.75
C ALA A 58 -12.34 -7.78 5.05
N GLN A 59 -11.37 -7.22 4.34
CA GLN A 59 -10.31 -7.96 3.63
C GLN A 59 -9.16 -8.42 4.52
#